data_AF-A0A258JSW1-F1
#
_entry.id   AF-A0A258JSW1-F1
#
_cell.length_a   1.000
_cell.length_b   1.000
_cell.length_c   1.000
_cell.angle_alpha   90.00
_cell.angle_beta   90.00
_cell.angle_gamma   90.00
#
_symmetry.space_group_name_H-M   'P 1'
#
loop_
_entity.id
_entity.type
_entity.pdbx_description
1 polymer ?
#
loop_
_entity_poly.entity_id
_entity_poly.type
_entity_poly.pdbx_seq_one_letter_code
_entity_poly.pdbx_strand_id
1 'polypeptide(L)'
;KGVLSDAVIAAVMAAAKAKGVPVIVDPKRRTFEAYAGASLVTPNRRELAEATGLPDHTDDDAAKAAAAAGRQFGGDVLVTRAEKGMTLWRQNGQVLHVPAEAREVFDVSGAGDTALAALAVSLAGGQTLEASVGIANAAAALAVAKLGTAVVTRAELRAALERSAARVEHPGALVSREDAARIVAAWRANGTRVVFTNGCFDLLHPGHISLLEQAARHGDRLVVALNTDASVQRLKGPSRPVQDQAARARVMGALRCVDLVVLFDEDTPLETITALLPDVLVKGADYAPHEVVGADVVAAHGGELVLVSLVAGQSTSSLVAKARS
;
A
#
# COMPACT_ATOMS: atom_id res chain seq x y z
N LYS A 1 32.68 13.29 7.13
CA LYS A 1 33.02 14.41 8.06
C LYS A 1 33.68 13.81 9.30
N GLY A 2 34.90 14.24 9.65
CA GLY A 2 35.87 13.49 10.46
C GLY A 2 35.68 13.44 11.99
N VAL A 3 34.48 13.70 12.51
CA VAL A 3 34.21 13.65 13.97
C VAL A 3 33.78 12.24 14.42
N LEU A 4 33.07 11.50 13.56
CA LEU A 4 32.60 10.14 13.85
C LEU A 4 33.63 9.10 13.39
N SER A 5 34.76 9.02 14.09
CA SER A 5 35.72 7.92 13.92
C SER A 5 35.16 6.60 14.45
N ASP A 6 35.76 5.48 14.07
CA ASP A 6 35.30 4.15 14.49
C ASP A 6 35.33 4.01 16.03
N ALA A 7 36.32 4.63 16.69
CA ALA A 7 36.39 4.68 18.14
C ALA A 7 35.21 5.45 18.76
N VAL A 8 34.81 6.58 18.17
CA VAL A 8 33.66 7.37 18.64
C VAL A 8 32.37 6.60 18.43
N ILE A 9 32.19 5.99 17.25
CA ILE A 9 30.99 5.19 16.95
C ILE A 9 30.87 4.03 17.95
N ALA A 10 31.95 3.26 18.14
CA ALA A 10 31.96 2.15 19.10
C ALA A 10 31.64 2.60 20.54
N ALA A 11 32.20 3.73 20.98
CA ALA A 11 31.92 4.28 22.30
C ALA A 11 30.45 4.70 22.47
N VAL A 12 29.85 5.32 21.44
CA VAL A 12 28.43 5.69 21.44
C VAL A 12 27.54 4.46 21.48
N MET A 13 27.82 3.43 20.66
CA MET A 13 27.06 2.17 20.65
C MET A 13 27.11 1.47 22.01
N ALA A 14 28.30 1.38 22.61
CA ALA A 14 28.48 0.76 23.92
C ALA A 14 27.70 1.51 25.02
N ALA A 15 27.77 2.84 25.03
CA ALA A 15 27.06 3.67 26.01
C ALA A 15 25.54 3.58 25.85
N ALA A 16 25.03 3.54 24.62
CA ALA A 16 23.61 3.40 24.33
C ALA A 16 23.09 2.02 24.76
N LYS A 17 23.83 0.95 24.42
CA LYS A 17 23.51 -0.43 24.83
C LYS A 17 23.45 -0.57 26.36
N ALA A 18 24.41 0.00 27.08
CA ALA A 18 24.43 -0.04 28.55
C ALA A 18 23.20 0.65 29.19
N LYS A 19 22.58 1.59 28.47
CA LYS A 19 21.38 2.32 28.91
C LYS A 19 20.08 1.78 28.31
N GLY A 20 20.14 0.77 27.45
CA GLY A 20 18.97 0.27 26.71
C GLY A 20 18.36 1.31 25.76
N VAL A 21 19.14 2.29 25.30
CA VAL A 21 18.67 3.34 24.39
C VAL A 21 18.91 2.90 22.94
N PRO A 22 17.89 2.93 22.07
CA PRO A 22 18.07 2.58 20.67
C PRO A 22 18.95 3.59 19.94
N VAL A 23 19.76 3.11 18.99
CA VAL A 23 20.62 3.95 18.16
C VAL A 23 20.14 3.91 16.72
N ILE A 24 19.87 5.08 16.17
CA ILE A 24 19.50 5.27 14.77
C ILE A 24 20.65 5.97 14.05
N VAL A 25 21.03 5.47 12.88
CA VAL A 25 22.20 5.95 12.12
C VAL A 25 21.79 6.38 10.72
N ASP A 26 22.12 7.62 10.34
CA ASP A 26 22.22 8.05 8.94
C ASP A 26 23.63 7.71 8.42
N PRO A 27 23.79 6.69 7.57
CA PRO A 27 25.10 6.19 7.22
C PRO A 27 25.79 7.13 6.20
N LYS A 28 27.11 7.28 6.34
CA LYS A 28 27.98 7.95 5.35
C LYS A 28 29.23 7.13 5.01
N ARG A 29 29.20 5.83 5.29
CA ARG A 29 30.29 4.88 5.06
C ARG A 29 29.92 4.00 3.88
N ARG A 30 30.94 3.50 3.17
CA ARG A 30 30.75 2.59 2.03
C ARG A 30 30.23 1.23 2.44
N THR A 31 30.41 0.84 3.70
CA THR A 31 29.89 -0.37 4.30
C THR A 31 29.36 -0.03 5.69
N PHE A 32 28.52 -0.88 6.25
CA PHE A 32 27.82 -0.60 7.50
C PHE A 32 28.37 -1.36 8.71
N GLU A 33 29.44 -2.17 8.58
CA GLU A 33 29.99 -2.93 9.72
C GLU A 33 30.46 -2.02 10.86
N ALA A 34 30.90 -0.80 10.54
CA ALA A 34 31.30 0.20 11.52
C ALA A 34 30.17 0.57 12.50
N TYR A 35 28.91 0.29 12.14
CA TYR A 35 27.72 0.58 12.96
C TYR A 35 27.22 -0.63 13.75
N ALA A 36 28.06 -1.66 13.96
CA ALA A 36 27.69 -2.85 14.73
C ALA A 36 27.01 -2.51 16.07
N GLY A 37 25.83 -3.08 16.29
CA GLY A 37 25.01 -2.81 17.47
C GLY A 37 24.03 -1.63 17.33
N ALA A 38 23.98 -0.94 16.19
CA ALA A 38 22.90 0.00 15.89
C ALA A 38 21.55 -0.71 15.85
N SER A 39 20.51 -0.05 16.35
CA SER A 39 19.14 -0.57 16.29
C SER A 39 18.55 -0.42 14.88
N LEU A 40 18.85 0.69 14.21
CA LEU A 40 18.36 1.02 12.88
C LEU A 40 19.40 1.81 12.08
N VAL A 41 19.64 1.42 10.83
CA VAL A 41 20.42 2.21 9.86
C VAL A 41 19.49 2.66 8.74
N THR A 42 19.57 3.94 8.35
CA THR A 42 18.63 4.58 7.42
C THR A 42 19.29 5.00 6.09
N PRO A 43 19.79 4.08 5.25
CA PRO A 43 20.47 4.46 4.02
C PRO A 43 19.48 5.00 2.97
N ASN A 44 19.96 5.84 2.07
CA ASN A 44 19.28 6.05 0.79
C ASN A 44 19.65 4.94 -0.22
N ARG A 45 18.95 4.89 -1.36
CA ARG A 45 19.20 3.95 -2.48
C ARG A 45 20.67 3.79 -2.84
N ARG A 46 21.36 4.92 -2.99
CA ARG A 46 22.76 4.95 -3.42
C ARG A 46 23.68 4.38 -2.33
N GLU A 47 23.48 4.79 -1.08
CA GLU A 47 24.25 4.27 0.06
C GLU A 47 24.02 2.77 0.25
N LEU A 48 22.79 2.29 0.07
CA LEU A 48 22.46 0.86 0.14
C LEU A 48 23.14 0.06 -0.97
N ALA A 49 23.06 0.55 -2.21
CA ALA A 49 23.70 -0.10 -3.36
C ALA A 49 25.23 -0.11 -3.20
N GLU A 50 25.82 1.00 -2.73
CA GLU A 50 27.26 1.07 -2.45
C GLU A 50 27.69 0.08 -1.34
N ALA A 51 26.87 -0.11 -0.31
CA ALA A 51 27.17 -1.00 0.81
C ALA A 51 26.96 -2.49 0.55
N THR A 52 26.08 -2.83 -0.39
CA THR A 52 25.67 -4.24 -0.62
C THR A 52 26.09 -4.77 -1.98
N GLY A 53 26.34 -3.89 -2.96
CA GLY A 53 26.52 -4.28 -4.35
C GLY A 53 25.28 -4.87 -5.02
N LEU A 54 24.11 -4.76 -4.39
CA LEU A 54 22.85 -5.33 -4.87
C LEU A 54 21.96 -4.26 -5.53
N PRO A 55 21.10 -4.66 -6.48
CA PRO A 55 20.13 -3.75 -7.10
C PRO A 55 19.03 -3.33 -6.12
N ASP A 56 18.28 -2.28 -6.47
CA ASP A 56 17.13 -1.77 -5.70
C ASP A 56 15.93 -1.38 -6.59
N HIS A 57 15.86 -1.96 -7.78
CA HIS A 57 14.90 -1.57 -8.81
C HIS A 57 13.46 -1.92 -8.46
N THR A 58 13.24 -3.01 -7.73
CA THR A 58 11.91 -3.42 -7.25
C THR A 58 11.83 -3.32 -5.72
N ASP A 59 10.63 -3.52 -5.18
CA ASP A 59 10.41 -3.57 -3.73
C ASP A 59 11.10 -4.78 -3.11
N ASP A 60 11.06 -5.92 -3.81
CA ASP A 60 11.75 -7.15 -3.46
C ASP A 60 13.28 -6.99 -3.51
N ASP A 61 13.82 -6.32 -4.54
CA ASP A 61 15.25 -5.99 -4.60
C ASP A 61 15.68 -5.15 -3.39
N ALA A 62 14.92 -4.10 -3.08
CA ALA A 62 15.20 -3.24 -1.94
C ALA A 62 15.14 -4.00 -0.61
N ALA A 63 14.18 -4.91 -0.44
CA ALA A 63 14.07 -5.76 0.75
C ALA A 63 15.26 -6.71 0.89
N LYS A 64 15.70 -7.33 -0.22
CA LYS A 64 16.89 -8.21 -0.25
C LYS A 64 18.18 -7.45 0.04
N ALA A 65 18.34 -6.27 -0.54
CA ALA A 65 19.48 -5.40 -0.28
C ALA A 65 19.49 -4.91 1.19
N ALA A 66 18.33 -4.49 1.72
CA ALA A 66 18.18 -4.11 3.12
C ALA A 66 18.53 -5.26 4.07
N ALA A 67 18.10 -6.48 3.77
CA ALA A 67 18.47 -7.67 4.54
C ALA A 67 19.99 -7.94 4.52
N ALA A 68 20.65 -7.74 3.37
CA ALA A 68 22.10 -7.86 3.26
C ALA A 68 22.84 -6.80 4.07
N ALA A 69 22.38 -5.56 4.03
CA ALA A 69 22.90 -4.47 4.84
C ALA A 69 22.70 -4.73 6.34
N GLY A 70 21.53 -5.20 6.76
CA GLY A 70 21.21 -5.52 8.16
C GLY A 70 22.16 -6.56 8.77
N ARG A 71 22.61 -7.54 7.97
CA ARG A 71 23.60 -8.53 8.39
C ARG A 71 24.99 -7.95 8.69
N GLN A 72 25.35 -6.79 8.14
CA GLN A 72 26.66 -6.18 8.38
C GLN A 72 26.82 -5.64 9.80
N PHE A 73 25.72 -5.18 10.43
CA PHE A 73 25.77 -4.53 11.74
C PHE A 73 24.82 -5.12 12.80
N GLY A 74 23.91 -6.00 12.39
CA GLY A 74 23.02 -6.71 13.30
C GLY A 74 21.87 -5.86 13.85
N GLY A 75 21.24 -5.02 13.02
CA GLY A 75 19.97 -4.34 13.36
C GLY A 75 19.01 -4.21 12.17
N ASP A 76 17.96 -3.43 12.33
CA ASP A 76 16.93 -3.18 11.30
C ASP A 76 17.43 -2.15 10.26
N VAL A 77 16.84 -2.14 9.06
CA VAL A 77 17.22 -1.21 7.98
C VAL A 77 15.99 -0.49 7.43
N LEU A 78 16.04 0.84 7.39
CA LEU A 78 15.02 1.68 6.74
C LEU A 78 15.61 2.38 5.51
N VAL A 79 15.28 1.88 4.33
CA VAL A 79 15.77 2.42 3.07
C VAL A 79 14.86 3.55 2.61
N THR A 80 15.44 4.72 2.32
CA THR A 80 14.73 5.82 1.62
C THR A 80 14.91 5.68 0.10
N ARG A 81 13.78 5.57 -0.62
CA ARG A 81 13.71 5.20 -2.04
C ARG A 81 13.12 6.30 -2.93
N ALA A 82 13.23 7.55 -2.50
CA ALA A 82 12.74 8.74 -3.19
C ALA A 82 11.28 8.57 -3.66
N GLU A 83 11.00 8.60 -4.96
CA GLU A 83 9.65 8.47 -5.53
C GLU A 83 8.96 7.14 -5.19
N LYS A 84 9.72 6.10 -4.82
CA LYS A 84 9.17 4.80 -4.39
C LYS A 84 8.86 4.73 -2.89
N GLY A 85 9.13 5.81 -2.14
CA GLY A 85 8.84 5.91 -0.71
C GLY A 85 9.93 5.31 0.16
N MET A 86 9.56 4.46 1.12
CA MET A 86 10.47 3.84 2.08
C MET A 86 10.26 2.33 2.18
N THR A 87 11.34 1.58 2.41
CA THR A 87 11.29 0.15 2.71
C THR A 87 11.91 -0.10 4.08
N LEU A 88 11.12 -0.58 5.03
CA LEU A 88 11.61 -1.06 6.33
C LEU A 88 11.80 -2.58 6.24
N TRP A 89 13.02 -3.04 6.53
CA TRP A 89 13.34 -4.44 6.76
C TRP A 89 13.68 -4.64 8.24
N ARG A 90 13.10 -5.68 8.83
CA ARG A 90 13.26 -6.05 10.24
C ARG A 90 14.08 -7.33 10.35
N GLN A 91 14.89 -7.44 11.39
CA GLN A 91 15.67 -8.66 11.64
C GLN A 91 14.83 -9.91 11.84
N ASN A 92 13.58 -9.75 12.27
CA ASN A 92 12.62 -10.85 12.41
C ASN A 92 12.05 -11.34 11.07
N GLY A 93 12.51 -10.80 9.93
CA GLY A 93 12.08 -11.16 8.59
C GLY A 93 10.88 -10.37 8.06
N GLN A 94 10.29 -9.48 8.86
CA GLN A 94 9.21 -8.63 8.41
C GLN A 94 9.71 -7.54 7.47
N VAL A 95 8.91 -7.22 6.45
CA VAL A 95 9.17 -6.15 5.49
C VAL A 95 7.92 -5.28 5.40
N LEU A 96 8.13 -3.97 5.40
CA LEU A 96 7.09 -2.98 5.20
C LEU A 96 7.52 -2.00 4.11
N HIS A 97 6.70 -1.89 3.07
CA HIS A 97 6.84 -0.86 2.05
C HIS A 97 5.85 0.26 2.35
N VAL A 98 6.34 1.49 2.37
CA VAL A 98 5.52 2.70 2.53
C VAL A 98 5.69 3.53 1.26
N PRO A 99 4.65 3.67 0.42
CA PRO A 99 4.76 4.43 -0.81
C PRO A 99 5.04 5.91 -0.52
N ALA A 100 5.72 6.60 -1.43
CA ALA A 100 5.91 8.04 -1.31
C ALA A 100 4.54 8.74 -1.37
N GLU A 101 4.33 9.75 -0.51
CA GLU A 101 3.20 10.65 -0.74
C GLU A 101 3.47 11.49 -1.99
N ALA A 102 2.67 11.29 -3.03
CA ALA A 102 2.75 12.08 -4.25
C ALA A 102 2.47 13.56 -3.95
N ARG A 103 3.53 14.38 -4.01
CA ARG A 103 3.50 15.84 -3.88
C ARG A 103 4.44 16.45 -4.91
N GLU A 104 4.17 17.70 -5.29
CA GLU A 104 5.13 18.48 -6.09
C GLU A 104 6.44 18.59 -5.32
N VAL A 105 7.51 18.06 -5.91
CA VAL A 105 8.85 18.13 -5.37
C VAL A 105 9.46 19.46 -5.79
N PHE A 106 9.70 20.34 -4.81
CA PHE A 106 10.34 21.63 -5.02
C PHE A 106 11.85 21.53 -4.76
N ASP A 107 12.27 20.91 -3.65
CA ASP A 107 13.68 20.76 -3.28
C ASP A 107 13.86 19.49 -2.44
N VAL A 108 14.89 18.69 -2.69
CA VAL A 108 15.16 17.46 -1.91
C VAL A 108 16.06 17.69 -0.69
N SER A 109 16.56 18.91 -0.53
CA SER A 109 17.50 19.28 0.52
C SER A 109 16.91 19.12 1.93
N GLY A 110 17.55 18.30 2.77
CA GLY A 110 17.14 18.11 4.17
C GLY A 110 15.93 17.18 4.39
N ALA A 111 15.41 16.54 3.34
CA ALA A 111 14.31 15.58 3.46
C ALA A 111 14.69 14.35 4.29
N GLY A 112 15.92 13.84 4.10
CA GLY A 112 16.46 12.72 4.89
C GLY A 112 16.60 13.07 6.37
N ASP A 113 17.16 14.25 6.67
CA ASP A 113 17.30 14.73 8.05
C ASP A 113 15.93 14.92 8.71
N THR A 114 14.94 15.43 7.97
CA THR A 114 13.57 15.59 8.45
C THR A 114 12.92 14.23 8.73
N ALA A 115 13.08 13.27 7.83
CA ALA A 115 12.59 11.90 8.02
C ALA A 115 13.19 11.27 9.27
N LEU A 116 14.51 11.35 9.42
CA LEU A 116 15.24 10.80 10.57
C LEU A 116 14.82 11.46 11.88
N ALA A 117 14.67 12.78 11.90
CA ALA A 117 14.21 13.52 13.07
C ALA A 117 12.77 13.14 13.46
N ALA A 118 11.86 13.06 12.49
CA ALA A 118 10.47 12.65 12.72
C ALA A 118 10.38 11.20 13.24
N LEU A 119 11.19 10.29 12.67
CA LEU A 119 11.32 8.91 13.12
C LEU A 119 11.79 8.84 14.57
N ALA A 120 12.89 9.54 14.90
CA ALA A 120 13.46 9.55 16.25
C ALA A 120 12.50 10.12 17.29
N VAL A 121 11.82 11.24 16.99
CA VAL A 121 10.82 11.85 17.88
C VAL A 121 9.61 10.92 18.08
N SER A 122 9.15 10.27 17.02
CA SER A 122 8.02 9.34 17.09
C SER A 122 8.34 8.12 17.97
N LEU A 123 9.51 7.51 17.78
CA LEU A 123 9.99 6.40 18.59
C LEU A 123 10.18 6.80 20.06
N ALA A 124 10.76 7.97 20.33
CA ALA A 124 10.90 8.51 21.68
C ALA A 124 9.53 8.78 22.34
N GLY A 125 8.50 9.06 21.54
CA GLY A 125 7.11 9.19 21.96
C GLY A 125 6.39 7.86 22.21
N GLY A 126 7.08 6.71 22.11
CA GLY A 126 6.53 5.38 22.37
C GLY A 126 5.76 4.75 21.20
N GLN A 127 5.85 5.33 19.99
CA GLN A 127 5.24 4.73 18.80
C GLN A 127 6.02 3.49 18.35
N THR A 128 5.34 2.59 17.64
CA THR A 128 6.01 1.45 16.99
C THR A 128 6.92 1.95 15.85
N LEU A 129 7.88 1.13 15.45
CA LEU A 129 8.77 1.48 14.34
C LEU A 129 7.99 1.62 13.03
N GLU A 130 7.03 0.72 12.80
CA GLU A 130 6.17 0.71 11.62
C GLU A 130 5.33 2.00 11.51
N ALA A 131 4.71 2.43 12.61
CA ALA A 131 3.98 3.71 12.65
C ALA A 131 4.92 4.91 12.45
N SER A 132 6.11 4.84 13.06
CA SER A 132 7.12 5.90 12.96
C SER A 132 7.66 6.07 11.54
N VAL A 133 7.76 4.99 10.75
CA VAL A 133 8.14 5.07 9.32
C VAL A 133 7.07 5.82 8.52
N GLY A 134 5.79 5.58 8.78
CA GLY A 134 4.71 6.34 8.14
C GLY A 134 4.79 7.84 8.43
N ILE A 135 5.07 8.19 9.69
CA ILE A 135 5.28 9.58 10.13
C ILE A 135 6.52 10.19 9.45
N ALA A 136 7.63 9.45 9.39
CA ALA A 136 8.86 9.89 8.73
C ALA A 136 8.65 10.14 7.22
N ASN A 137 7.90 9.26 6.54
CA ASN A 137 7.57 9.40 5.13
C ASN A 137 6.70 10.64 4.86
N ALA A 138 5.68 10.89 5.68
CA ALA A 138 4.85 12.09 5.57
C ALA A 138 5.67 13.38 5.84
N ALA A 139 6.58 13.34 6.82
CA ALA A 139 7.46 14.46 7.13
C ALA A 139 8.45 14.75 5.99
N ALA A 140 9.05 13.70 5.40
CA ALA A 140 9.91 13.83 4.22
C ALA A 140 9.15 14.45 3.04
N ALA A 141 7.93 13.98 2.76
CA ALA A 141 7.09 14.50 1.70
C ALA A 141 6.71 15.98 1.90
N LEU A 142 6.51 16.41 3.16
CA LEU A 142 6.30 17.81 3.51
C LEU A 142 7.55 18.66 3.31
N ALA A 143 8.72 18.14 3.68
CA ALA A 143 9.98 18.84 3.52
C ALA A 143 10.31 19.07 2.04
N VAL A 144 10.13 18.05 1.19
CA VAL A 144 10.46 18.19 -0.23
C VAL A 144 9.55 19.12 -1.01
N ALA A 145 8.37 19.41 -0.47
CA ALA A 145 7.42 20.35 -1.04
C ALA A 145 7.74 21.82 -0.72
N LYS A 146 8.87 22.09 -0.05
CA LYS A 146 9.32 23.42 0.37
C LYS A 146 10.70 23.70 -0.20
N LEU A 147 11.06 24.98 -0.31
CA LEU A 147 12.38 25.40 -0.78
C LEU A 147 13.41 25.34 0.35
N GLY A 148 14.57 24.70 0.10
CA GLY A 148 15.67 24.61 1.06
C GLY A 148 15.42 23.67 2.24
N THR A 149 16.27 23.76 3.26
CA THR A 149 16.12 23.06 4.55
C THR A 149 14.99 23.66 5.38
N ALA A 150 13.75 23.37 4.97
CA ALA A 150 12.56 23.92 5.58
C ALA A 150 12.10 23.12 6.81
N VAL A 151 11.49 23.80 7.78
CA VAL A 151 10.94 23.16 8.98
C VAL A 151 9.57 22.57 8.67
N VAL A 152 9.36 21.32 9.09
CA VAL A 152 8.04 20.69 9.11
C VAL A 152 7.44 20.85 10.51
N THR A 153 6.33 21.57 10.61
CA THR A 153 5.67 21.81 11.89
C THR A 153 4.77 20.63 12.29
N ARG A 154 4.48 20.50 13.59
CA ARG A 154 3.54 19.50 14.10
C ARG A 154 2.15 19.62 13.46
N ALA A 155 1.68 20.85 13.20
CA ALA A 155 0.37 21.09 12.59
C ALA A 155 0.33 20.58 11.14
N GLU A 156 1.38 20.86 10.36
CA GLU A 156 1.48 20.38 8.98
C GLU A 156 1.58 18.86 8.90
N LEU A 157 2.39 18.26 9.77
CA LEU A 157 2.54 16.82 9.86
C LEU A 157 1.23 16.14 10.26
N ARG A 158 0.53 16.67 11.28
CA ARG A 158 -0.78 16.18 11.68
C ARG A 158 -1.78 16.25 10.52
N ALA A 159 -1.86 17.39 9.84
CA ALA A 159 -2.78 17.56 8.72
C ALA A 159 -2.43 16.62 7.53
N ALA A 160 -1.13 16.33 7.32
CA ALA A 160 -0.71 15.37 6.31
C ALA A 160 -1.14 13.93 6.66
N LEU A 161 -0.91 13.52 7.91
CA LEU A 161 -1.31 12.20 8.39
C LEU A 161 -2.83 12.02 8.37
N GLU A 162 -3.59 13.05 8.77
CA GLU A 162 -5.06 13.06 8.69
C GLU A 162 -5.54 12.97 7.24
N ARG A 163 -4.91 13.66 6.28
CA ARG A 163 -5.25 13.53 4.84
C ARG A 163 -4.92 12.16 4.28
N SER A 164 -3.80 11.57 4.72
CA SER A 164 -3.38 10.22 4.30
C SER A 164 -4.37 9.17 4.80
N ALA A 165 -4.76 9.25 6.07
CA ALA A 165 -5.84 8.45 6.64
C ALA A 165 -7.18 8.70 5.92
N ALA A 166 -7.53 9.96 5.65
CA ALA A 166 -8.77 10.31 4.96
C ALA A 166 -8.84 9.81 3.51
N ARG A 167 -7.73 9.76 2.77
CA ARG A 167 -7.68 9.15 1.42
C ARG A 167 -7.98 7.66 1.46
N VAL A 168 -7.62 7.00 2.55
CA VAL A 168 -7.90 5.59 2.81
C VAL A 168 -9.34 5.38 3.32
N GLU A 169 -9.92 6.38 3.98
CA GLU A 169 -11.27 6.34 4.55
C GLU A 169 -12.37 6.93 3.64
N HIS A 170 -12.03 7.55 2.51
CA HIS A 170 -13.04 8.03 1.56
C HIS A 170 -13.79 6.84 0.93
N PRO A 171 -15.12 6.72 1.12
CA PRO A 171 -15.90 5.68 0.46
C PRO A 171 -15.68 5.72 -1.05
N GLY A 172 -15.27 4.60 -1.61
CA GLY A 172 -15.03 4.40 -3.03
C GLY A 172 -13.61 4.76 -3.50
N ALA A 173 -12.65 4.93 -2.58
CA ALA A 173 -11.27 5.20 -2.94
C ALA A 173 -10.67 4.07 -3.81
N LEU A 174 -9.97 4.45 -4.89
CA LEU A 174 -9.12 3.53 -5.65
C LEU A 174 -7.78 3.36 -4.93
N VAL A 175 -7.45 2.13 -4.55
CA VAL A 175 -6.22 1.81 -3.81
C VAL A 175 -5.48 0.62 -4.44
N SER A 176 -4.22 0.44 -4.06
CA SER A 176 -3.44 -0.74 -4.43
C SER A 176 -4.00 -2.00 -3.75
N ARG A 177 -3.69 -3.18 -4.30
CA ARG A 177 -4.06 -4.48 -3.68
C ARG A 177 -3.49 -4.62 -2.27
N GLU A 178 -2.28 -4.14 -2.04
CA GLU A 178 -1.62 -4.18 -0.72
C GLU A 178 -2.31 -3.26 0.28
N ASP A 179 -2.65 -2.03 -0.13
CA ASP A 179 -3.40 -1.10 0.71
C ASP A 179 -4.79 -1.65 1.03
N ALA A 180 -5.48 -2.21 0.03
CA ALA A 180 -6.77 -2.85 0.24
C ALA A 180 -6.69 -4.00 1.25
N ALA A 181 -5.66 -4.86 1.16
CA ALA A 181 -5.45 -5.92 2.14
C ALA A 181 -5.26 -5.36 3.55
N ARG A 182 -4.47 -4.29 3.73
CA ARG A 182 -4.30 -3.63 5.04
C ARG A 182 -5.59 -3.03 5.56
N ILE A 183 -6.36 -2.35 4.71
CA ILE A 183 -7.65 -1.72 5.05
C ILE A 183 -8.67 -2.77 5.47
N VAL A 184 -8.83 -3.81 4.64
CA VAL A 184 -9.76 -4.92 4.90
C VAL A 184 -9.40 -5.66 6.18
N ALA A 185 -8.10 -5.93 6.42
CA ALA A 185 -7.66 -6.54 7.67
C ALA A 185 -8.01 -5.67 8.89
N ALA A 186 -7.85 -4.35 8.79
CA ALA A 186 -8.22 -3.42 9.86
C ALA A 186 -9.74 -3.38 10.10
N TRP A 187 -10.55 -3.36 9.04
CA TRP A 187 -12.02 -3.47 9.14
C TRP A 187 -12.45 -4.75 9.87
N ARG A 188 -11.91 -5.89 9.44
CA ARG A 188 -12.25 -7.20 10.03
C ARG A 188 -11.80 -7.31 11.49
N ALA A 189 -10.63 -6.76 11.83
CA ALA A 189 -10.17 -6.69 13.22
C ALA A 189 -11.11 -5.86 14.12
N ASN A 190 -11.84 -4.90 13.54
CA ASN A 190 -12.87 -4.12 14.21
C ASN A 190 -14.28 -4.75 14.13
N GLY A 191 -14.38 -6.01 13.70
CA GLY A 191 -15.65 -6.74 13.58
C GLY A 191 -16.53 -6.29 12.41
N THR A 192 -16.00 -5.51 11.47
CA THR A 192 -16.72 -5.07 10.26
C THR A 192 -16.77 -6.23 9.26
N ARG A 193 -17.96 -6.55 8.76
CA ARG A 193 -18.17 -7.61 7.76
C ARG A 193 -17.89 -7.08 6.36
N VAL A 194 -16.89 -7.66 5.68
CA VAL A 194 -16.42 -7.17 4.38
C VAL A 194 -16.99 -8.02 3.24
N VAL A 195 -17.65 -7.34 2.30
CA VAL A 195 -18.20 -7.90 1.07
C VAL A 195 -17.25 -7.61 -0.09
N PHE A 196 -17.06 -8.59 -0.96
CA PHE A 196 -16.28 -8.46 -2.17
C PHE A 196 -17.10 -8.84 -3.41
N THR A 197 -16.95 -8.06 -4.47
CA THR A 197 -17.39 -8.46 -5.81
C THR A 197 -16.39 -7.97 -6.84
N ASN A 198 -16.46 -8.52 -8.06
CA ASN A 198 -15.58 -8.10 -9.14
C ASN A 198 -16.25 -8.17 -10.52
N GLY A 199 -15.72 -7.37 -11.43
CA GLY A 199 -16.13 -7.36 -12.83
C GLY A 199 -15.44 -6.27 -13.64
N CYS A 200 -15.71 -6.28 -14.94
CA CYS A 200 -15.18 -5.27 -15.85
C CYS A 200 -15.88 -3.90 -15.67
N PHE A 201 -17.21 -3.91 -15.46
CA PHE A 201 -18.07 -2.73 -15.28
C PHE A 201 -17.81 -1.61 -16.33
N ASP A 202 -17.71 -2.02 -17.60
CA ASP A 202 -17.32 -1.14 -18.72
C ASP A 202 -18.22 0.10 -18.87
N LEU A 203 -19.53 -0.11 -19.09
CA LEU A 203 -20.52 0.95 -19.02
C LEU A 203 -21.56 0.55 -17.97
N LEU A 204 -21.68 1.38 -16.92
CA LEU A 204 -22.68 1.16 -15.88
C LEU A 204 -24.09 1.27 -16.45
N HIS A 205 -24.96 0.43 -15.93
CA HIS A 205 -26.39 0.38 -16.25
C HIS A 205 -27.15 -0.09 -15.01
N PRO A 206 -28.50 0.03 -14.99
CA PRO A 206 -29.29 -0.31 -13.81
C PRO A 206 -29.04 -1.73 -13.26
N GLY A 207 -28.77 -2.71 -14.13
CA GLY A 207 -28.36 -4.05 -13.71
C GLY A 207 -27.11 -4.09 -12.82
N HIS A 208 -26.06 -3.32 -13.15
CA HIS A 208 -24.86 -3.23 -12.31
C HIS A 208 -25.16 -2.54 -10.97
N ILE A 209 -25.95 -1.46 -10.99
CA ILE A 209 -26.33 -0.75 -9.77
C ILE A 209 -27.10 -1.68 -8.83
N SER A 210 -28.08 -2.42 -9.36
CA SER A 210 -28.85 -3.39 -8.58
C SER A 210 -27.98 -4.49 -7.99
N LEU A 211 -27.01 -5.04 -8.75
CA LEU A 211 -26.07 -6.04 -8.25
C LEU A 211 -25.22 -5.48 -7.10
N LEU A 212 -24.68 -4.27 -7.23
CA LEU A 212 -23.83 -3.64 -6.21
C LEU A 212 -24.62 -3.28 -4.95
N GLU A 213 -25.84 -2.76 -5.10
CA GLU A 213 -26.73 -2.49 -3.97
C GLU A 213 -27.17 -3.77 -3.25
N GLN A 214 -27.41 -4.86 -3.98
CA GLN A 214 -27.67 -6.17 -3.38
C GLN A 214 -26.42 -6.67 -2.65
N ALA A 215 -25.24 -6.60 -3.27
CA ALA A 215 -23.98 -7.01 -2.65
C ALA A 215 -23.74 -6.27 -1.32
N ALA A 216 -23.88 -4.94 -1.32
CA ALA A 216 -23.68 -4.11 -0.15
C ALA A 216 -24.61 -4.45 1.03
N ARG A 217 -25.76 -5.10 0.82
CA ARG A 217 -26.66 -5.54 1.91
C ARG A 217 -26.15 -6.75 2.67
N HIS A 218 -25.15 -7.45 2.15
CA HIS A 218 -24.57 -8.62 2.81
C HIS A 218 -23.39 -8.28 3.73
N GLY A 219 -23.12 -7.02 4.01
CA GLY A 219 -22.12 -6.64 5.00
C GLY A 219 -22.08 -5.14 5.25
N ASP A 220 -21.01 -4.69 5.88
CA ASP A 220 -20.84 -3.31 6.32
C ASP A 220 -20.00 -2.49 5.33
N ARG A 221 -19.10 -3.17 4.59
CA ARG A 221 -18.19 -2.54 3.63
C ARG A 221 -18.13 -3.34 2.33
N LEU A 222 -18.30 -2.68 1.19
CA LEU A 222 -18.19 -3.29 -0.14
C LEU A 222 -16.88 -2.91 -0.84
N VAL A 223 -16.08 -3.92 -1.15
CA VAL A 223 -14.91 -3.82 -2.03
C VAL A 223 -15.28 -4.29 -3.44
N VAL A 224 -15.02 -3.45 -4.44
CA VAL A 224 -15.22 -3.79 -5.86
C VAL A 224 -13.87 -3.90 -6.56
N ALA A 225 -13.54 -5.09 -7.04
CA ALA A 225 -12.36 -5.31 -7.86
C ALA A 225 -12.69 -5.16 -9.36
N LEU A 226 -11.90 -4.35 -10.05
CA LEU A 226 -12.04 -4.05 -11.47
C LEU A 226 -10.88 -4.65 -12.26
N ASN A 227 -11.19 -5.31 -13.37
CA ASN A 227 -10.18 -5.74 -14.34
C ASN A 227 -9.44 -4.52 -14.92
N THR A 228 -8.12 -4.61 -15.10
CA THR A 228 -7.34 -3.65 -15.91
C THR A 228 -7.77 -3.68 -17.38
N ASP A 229 -7.34 -2.68 -18.16
CA ASP A 229 -7.65 -2.65 -19.59
C ASP A 229 -7.04 -3.85 -20.33
N ALA A 230 -5.82 -4.26 -19.95
CA ALA A 230 -5.17 -5.45 -20.50
C ALA A 230 -5.95 -6.74 -20.16
N SER A 231 -6.39 -6.88 -18.91
CA SER A 231 -7.23 -8.02 -18.47
C SER A 231 -8.52 -8.10 -19.28
N VAL A 232 -9.23 -6.97 -19.45
CA VAL A 232 -10.46 -6.92 -20.24
C VAL A 232 -10.21 -7.24 -21.71
N GLN A 233 -9.13 -6.73 -22.31
CA GLN A 233 -8.79 -7.00 -23.70
C GLN A 233 -8.53 -8.49 -23.95
N ARG A 234 -7.83 -9.18 -23.03
CA ARG A 234 -7.60 -10.63 -23.13
C ARG A 234 -8.91 -11.42 -23.04
N LEU A 235 -9.82 -11.01 -22.16
CA LEU A 235 -11.08 -11.72 -21.92
C LEU A 235 -12.17 -11.44 -22.95
N LYS A 236 -12.25 -10.21 -23.50
CA LYS A 236 -13.36 -9.75 -24.34
C LYS A 236 -12.93 -9.27 -25.74
N GLY A 237 -11.63 -9.31 -26.03
CA GLY A 237 -11.05 -8.89 -27.29
C GLY A 237 -10.62 -7.42 -27.32
N PRO A 238 -9.89 -7.01 -28.38
CA PRO A 238 -9.15 -5.73 -28.43
C PRO A 238 -10.04 -4.48 -28.50
N SER A 239 -11.34 -4.65 -28.79
CA SER A 239 -12.31 -3.54 -28.85
C SER A 239 -12.93 -3.19 -27.50
N ARG A 240 -12.51 -3.86 -26.42
CA ARG A 240 -12.97 -3.65 -25.05
C ARG A 240 -11.77 -3.46 -24.13
N PRO A 241 -11.87 -2.65 -23.06
CA PRO A 241 -13.06 -1.91 -22.64
C PRO A 241 -13.29 -0.65 -23.50
N VAL A 242 -14.50 -0.10 -23.45
CA VAL A 242 -14.84 1.20 -24.05
C VAL A 242 -14.32 2.34 -23.19
N GLN A 243 -14.41 2.19 -21.86
CA GLN A 243 -13.83 3.12 -20.89
C GLN A 243 -12.54 2.55 -20.30
N ASP A 244 -11.49 3.36 -20.23
CA ASP A 244 -10.24 2.96 -19.59
C ASP A 244 -10.45 2.66 -18.09
N GLN A 245 -9.49 1.95 -17.50
CA GLN A 245 -9.56 1.49 -16.12
C GLN A 245 -9.65 2.64 -15.11
N ALA A 246 -9.06 3.81 -15.41
CA ALA A 246 -9.11 4.96 -14.52
C ALA A 246 -10.52 5.58 -14.50
N ALA A 247 -11.16 5.69 -15.66
CA ALA A 247 -12.54 6.15 -15.80
C ALA A 247 -13.51 5.20 -15.10
N ARG A 248 -13.38 3.88 -15.33
CA ARG A 248 -14.22 2.85 -14.68
C ARG A 248 -14.06 2.88 -13.16
N ALA A 249 -12.84 2.97 -12.65
CA ALA A 249 -12.58 3.07 -11.22
C ALA A 249 -13.18 4.33 -10.61
N ARG A 250 -13.07 5.48 -11.29
CA ARG A 250 -13.67 6.74 -10.82
C ARG A 250 -15.18 6.68 -10.75
N VAL A 251 -15.83 6.11 -11.77
CA VAL A 251 -17.29 5.95 -11.79
C VAL A 251 -17.74 4.97 -10.70
N MET A 252 -17.02 3.85 -10.53
CA MET A 252 -17.31 2.88 -9.48
C MET A 252 -17.17 3.47 -8.08
N GLY A 253 -16.09 4.21 -7.84
CA GLY A 253 -15.83 4.88 -6.56
C GLY A 253 -16.81 6.00 -6.23
N ALA A 254 -17.56 6.52 -7.21
CA ALA A 254 -18.60 7.52 -6.96
C ALA A 254 -19.92 6.91 -6.47
N LEU A 255 -20.07 5.58 -6.52
CA LEU A 255 -21.28 4.90 -6.06
C LEU A 255 -21.29 4.83 -4.54
N ARG A 256 -22.37 5.34 -3.93
CA ARG A 256 -22.54 5.40 -2.47
C ARG A 256 -22.40 4.05 -1.76
N CYS A 257 -22.71 2.94 -2.45
CA CYS A 257 -22.65 1.60 -1.89
C CYS A 257 -21.27 0.95 -2.00
N VAL A 258 -20.27 1.63 -2.57
CA VAL A 258 -18.91 1.11 -2.75
C VAL A 258 -17.98 1.82 -1.77
N ASP A 259 -17.26 1.05 -0.95
CA ASP A 259 -16.32 1.57 0.03
C ASP A 259 -14.89 1.58 -0.48
N LEU A 260 -14.53 0.64 -1.36
CA LEU A 260 -13.17 0.53 -1.89
C LEU A 260 -13.17 -0.02 -3.31
N VAL A 261 -12.27 0.51 -4.15
CA VAL A 261 -12.03 0.03 -5.51
C VAL A 261 -10.60 -0.46 -5.63
N VAL A 262 -10.42 -1.64 -6.23
CA VAL A 262 -9.10 -2.26 -6.46
C VAL A 262 -8.98 -2.67 -7.91
N LEU A 263 -7.82 -2.46 -8.54
CA LEU A 263 -7.55 -2.98 -9.89
C LEU A 263 -6.78 -4.31 -9.81
N PHE A 264 -7.08 -5.22 -10.72
CA PHE A 264 -6.35 -6.48 -10.87
C PHE A 264 -6.11 -6.79 -12.35
N ASP A 265 -4.89 -7.23 -12.69
CA ASP A 265 -4.50 -7.48 -14.08
C ASP A 265 -4.79 -8.90 -14.52
N GLU A 266 -4.83 -9.85 -13.60
CA GLU A 266 -4.98 -11.26 -13.86
C GLU A 266 -6.31 -11.58 -14.57
N ASP A 267 -6.40 -12.76 -15.20
CA ASP A 267 -7.63 -13.18 -15.90
C ASP A 267 -8.77 -13.51 -14.91
N THR A 268 -8.42 -13.78 -13.65
CA THR A 268 -9.37 -14.09 -12.58
C THR A 268 -9.05 -13.26 -11.33
N PRO A 269 -10.03 -12.97 -10.46
CA PRO A 269 -9.82 -12.18 -9.25
C PRO A 269 -9.14 -12.95 -8.10
N LEU A 270 -8.69 -14.19 -8.33
CA LEU A 270 -8.27 -15.13 -7.28
C LEU A 270 -7.18 -14.57 -6.36
N GLU A 271 -6.16 -13.93 -6.94
CA GLU A 271 -5.07 -13.34 -6.15
C GLU A 271 -5.56 -12.20 -5.25
N THR A 272 -6.46 -11.36 -5.78
CA THR A 272 -7.07 -10.27 -5.00
C THR A 272 -7.97 -10.82 -3.90
N ILE A 273 -8.76 -11.85 -4.18
CA ILE A 273 -9.58 -12.53 -3.17
C ILE A 273 -8.70 -13.14 -2.07
N THR A 274 -7.60 -13.78 -2.46
CA THR A 274 -6.65 -14.41 -1.52
C THR A 274 -5.90 -13.38 -0.67
N ALA A 275 -5.60 -12.20 -1.24
CA ALA A 275 -4.96 -11.12 -0.50
C ALA A 275 -5.91 -10.43 0.51
N LEU A 276 -7.19 -10.28 0.15
CA LEU A 276 -8.17 -9.55 0.97
C LEU A 276 -8.92 -10.45 1.96
N LEU A 277 -9.12 -11.74 1.63
CA LEU A 277 -9.90 -12.71 2.40
C LEU A 277 -11.24 -12.14 2.92
N PRO A 278 -12.15 -11.77 2.00
CA PRO A 278 -13.44 -11.18 2.37
C PRO A 278 -14.34 -12.18 3.10
N ASP A 279 -15.28 -11.68 3.90
CA ASP A 279 -16.24 -12.52 4.64
C ASP A 279 -17.41 -12.95 3.73
N VAL A 280 -17.70 -12.18 2.68
CA VAL A 280 -18.74 -12.49 1.68
C VAL A 280 -18.22 -12.25 0.27
N LEU A 281 -18.32 -13.26 -0.59
CA LEU A 281 -18.10 -13.14 -2.03
C LEU A 281 -19.45 -13.05 -2.73
N VAL A 282 -19.69 -11.97 -3.48
CA VAL A 282 -20.95 -11.77 -4.22
C VAL A 282 -20.73 -11.89 -5.73
N LYS A 283 -21.57 -12.70 -6.37
CA LYS A 283 -21.67 -12.82 -7.83
C LYS A 283 -23.12 -12.77 -8.31
N GLY A 284 -23.30 -12.41 -9.58
CA GLY A 284 -24.61 -12.53 -10.21
C GLY A 284 -25.03 -13.99 -10.38
N ALA A 285 -26.32 -14.28 -10.33
CA ALA A 285 -26.90 -15.61 -10.43
C ALA A 285 -26.71 -16.31 -11.80
N ASP A 286 -26.02 -15.68 -12.75
CA ASP A 286 -25.66 -16.27 -14.04
C ASP A 286 -24.57 -17.35 -13.93
N TYR A 287 -23.90 -17.45 -12.77
CA TYR A 287 -22.85 -18.45 -12.52
C TYR A 287 -23.36 -19.58 -11.64
N ALA A 288 -23.01 -20.83 -11.96
CA ALA A 288 -23.19 -21.90 -11.01
C ALA A 288 -22.20 -21.74 -9.83
N PRO A 289 -22.55 -22.15 -8.60
CA PRO A 289 -21.68 -21.96 -7.44
C PRO A 289 -20.25 -22.51 -7.60
N HIS A 290 -20.10 -23.61 -8.34
CA HIS A 290 -18.81 -24.25 -8.59
C HIS A 290 -17.94 -23.54 -9.65
N GLU A 291 -18.52 -22.61 -10.41
CA GLU A 291 -17.82 -21.82 -11.43
C GLU A 291 -17.27 -20.50 -10.85
N VAL A 292 -17.64 -20.16 -9.61
CA VAL A 292 -17.22 -18.92 -8.97
C VAL A 292 -15.81 -19.06 -8.42
N VAL A 293 -14.85 -18.47 -9.15
CA VAL A 293 -13.45 -18.40 -8.74
C VAL A 293 -13.30 -17.73 -7.36
N GLY A 294 -12.60 -18.42 -6.45
CA GLY A 294 -12.30 -17.94 -5.10
C GLY A 294 -13.36 -18.27 -4.05
N ALA A 295 -14.46 -18.92 -4.42
CA ALA A 295 -15.49 -19.34 -3.46
C ALA A 295 -14.95 -20.38 -2.45
N ASP A 296 -14.08 -21.27 -2.90
CA ASP A 296 -13.37 -22.26 -2.08
C ASP A 296 -12.41 -21.59 -1.08
N VAL A 297 -11.66 -20.58 -1.52
CA VAL A 297 -10.76 -19.79 -0.67
C VAL A 297 -11.53 -19.05 0.43
N VAL A 298 -12.64 -18.40 0.05
CA VAL A 298 -13.50 -17.67 1.00
C VAL A 298 -14.15 -18.63 2.00
N ALA A 299 -14.66 -19.77 1.54
CA ALA A 299 -15.26 -20.79 2.41
C ALA A 299 -14.25 -21.41 3.39
N ALA A 300 -13.03 -21.70 2.94
CA ALA A 300 -11.95 -22.22 3.80
C ALA A 300 -11.57 -21.25 4.93
N HIS A 301 -11.82 -19.96 4.73
CA HIS A 301 -11.62 -18.90 5.71
C HIS A 301 -12.87 -18.56 6.53
N GLY A 302 -13.95 -19.35 6.39
CA GLY A 302 -15.20 -19.17 7.14
C GLY A 302 -16.14 -18.09 6.57
N GLY A 303 -15.86 -17.59 5.37
CA GLY A 303 -16.76 -16.71 4.63
C GLY A 303 -17.81 -17.47 3.80
N GLU A 304 -18.66 -16.74 3.09
CA GLU A 304 -19.74 -17.33 2.27
C GLU A 304 -19.78 -16.77 0.85
N LEU A 305 -20.29 -17.59 -0.08
CA LEU A 305 -20.65 -17.17 -1.44
C LEU A 305 -22.14 -16.82 -1.48
N VAL A 306 -22.46 -15.63 -2.01
CA VAL A 306 -23.83 -15.17 -2.25
C VAL A 306 -24.04 -14.93 -3.75
N LEU A 307 -25.08 -15.55 -4.29
CA LEU A 307 -25.53 -15.32 -5.66
C LEU A 307 -26.74 -14.38 -5.66
N VAL A 308 -26.60 -13.22 -6.30
CA VAL A 308 -27.65 -12.19 -6.36
C VAL A 308 -28.39 -12.20 -7.69
N SER A 309 -29.69 -11.90 -7.65
CA SER A 309 -30.53 -11.90 -8.86
C SER A 309 -30.15 -10.76 -9.80
N LEU A 310 -30.02 -11.07 -11.08
CA LEU A 310 -29.72 -10.09 -12.12
C LEU A 310 -30.99 -9.55 -12.76
N VAL A 311 -30.97 -8.26 -13.12
CA VAL A 311 -32.10 -7.60 -13.78
C VAL A 311 -32.10 -7.97 -15.26
N ALA A 312 -33.18 -8.63 -15.71
CA ALA A 312 -33.32 -9.08 -17.10
C ALA A 312 -33.25 -7.92 -18.11
N GLY A 313 -32.62 -8.15 -19.27
CA GLY A 313 -32.60 -7.22 -20.40
C GLY A 313 -31.61 -6.06 -20.31
N GLN A 314 -30.69 -6.06 -19.35
CA GLN A 314 -29.70 -5.00 -19.14
C GLN A 314 -28.27 -5.56 -19.29
N SER A 315 -27.60 -5.26 -20.41
CA SER A 315 -26.17 -5.56 -20.58
C SER A 315 -25.43 -4.46 -21.33
N THR A 316 -24.16 -4.20 -21.00
CA THR A 316 -23.28 -3.27 -21.74
C THR A 316 -23.26 -3.58 -23.24
N SER A 317 -23.28 -4.87 -23.63
CA SER A 317 -23.33 -5.28 -25.04
C SER A 317 -24.61 -4.83 -25.74
N SER A 318 -25.76 -4.92 -25.06
CA SER A 318 -27.05 -4.46 -25.59
C SER A 318 -27.13 -2.93 -25.74
N LEU A 319 -26.51 -2.18 -24.82
CA LEU A 319 -26.45 -0.71 -24.90
C LEU A 319 -25.58 -0.24 -26.07
N VAL A 320 -24.42 -0.86 -26.25
CA VAL A 320 -23.53 -0.54 -27.39
C VAL A 320 -24.16 -0.90 -28.72
N ALA A 321 -24.89 -2.03 -28.80
CA ALA A 321 -25.63 -2.39 -30.00
C ALA A 321 -26.72 -1.37 -30.36
N LYS A 322 -27.48 -0.88 -29.36
CA LYS A 322 -28.51 0.16 -29.54
C LYS A 322 -27.95 1.53 -29.90
N ALA A 323 -26.73 1.87 -29.47
CA ALA A 323 -26.09 3.13 -29.83
C ALA A 323 -25.53 3.15 -31.27
N ARG A 324 -25.36 1.97 -31.88
CA ARG A 324 -24.90 1.81 -33.26
C ARG A 324 -26.04 1.68 -34.29
N SER A 325 -27.29 1.60 -33.83
CA SER A 325 -28.52 1.61 -34.65
C SER A 325 -29.14 2.99 -34.69
#